data_AF-A0A3P7IKP3-F1
#
_entry.id   AF-A0A3P7IKP3-F1
#
_cell.length_a   1.000
_cell.length_b   1.000
_cell.length_c   1.000
_cell.angle_alpha   90.00
_cell.angle_beta   90.00
_cell.angle_gamma   90.00
#
_symmetry.space_group_name_H-M   'P 1'
#
loop_
_entity.id
_entity.type
_entity.pdbx_description
1 polymer ?
#
loop_
_entity_poly.entity_id
_entity_poly.type
_entity_poly.pdbx_seq_one_letter_code
_entity_poly.pdbx_strand_id
1 'polypeptide(L)'
;MPEWVAKLIPQWLNHVTHTLPVLYVGFDLLTVRRSPPPHGKSLQMAGLHVLVYFLIIMAVRFFDGYWLYPLLEILPWEAFIGTFVVSILGYYALIRIAVFFSSCIHGESTQDLIDCSNSLAMGGAASPRRSHDAGDSRCPNHSPLL
;
A
#
# COMPACT_ATOMS: atom_id res chain seq x y z
N MET A 1 8.52 2.03 24.41
CA MET A 1 7.53 1.03 24.89
C MET A 1 7.93 0.55 26.28
N PRO A 2 7.02 0.63 27.29
CA PRO A 2 7.27 0.10 28.63
C PRO A 2 7.51 -1.41 28.63
N GLU A 3 8.35 -1.90 29.54
CA GLU A 3 8.70 -3.34 29.62
C GLU A 3 7.50 -4.26 29.86
N TRP A 4 6.48 -3.78 30.57
CA TRP A 4 5.28 -4.58 30.84
C TRP A 4 4.47 -4.87 29.57
N VAL A 5 4.42 -3.91 28.62
CA VAL A 5 3.78 -4.10 27.31
C VAL A 5 4.61 -5.06 26.46
N ALA A 6 5.94 -4.91 26.48
CA ALA A 6 6.85 -5.78 25.76
C ALA A 6 6.78 -7.24 26.23
N LYS A 7 6.44 -7.49 27.51
CA LYS A 7 6.20 -8.84 28.04
C LYS A 7 4.87 -9.43 27.61
N LEU A 8 3.87 -8.60 27.32
CA LEU A 8 2.55 -9.05 26.89
C LEU A 8 2.56 -9.54 25.43
N ILE A 9 3.37 -8.90 24.58
CA ILE A 9 3.49 -9.26 23.16
C ILE A 9 4.70 -10.19 22.99
N PRO A 10 4.50 -11.50 22.73
CA PRO A 10 5.62 -12.40 22.58
C PRO A 10 6.45 -12.01 21.35
N GLN A 11 7.78 -12.10 21.49
CA GLN A 11 8.73 -11.64 20.47
C GLN A 11 8.48 -12.28 19.09
N TRP A 12 8.09 -13.56 19.05
CA TRP A 12 7.78 -14.24 17.80
C TRP A 12 6.58 -13.62 17.09
N LEU A 13 5.54 -13.20 17.83
CA LEU A 13 4.35 -12.58 17.25
C LEU A 13 4.70 -11.23 16.64
N ASN A 14 5.47 -10.42 17.38
CA ASN A 14 6.00 -9.16 16.89
C ASN A 14 6.83 -9.36 15.60
N HIS A 15 7.69 -10.39 15.57
CA HIS A 15 8.49 -10.69 14.38
C HIS A 15 7.63 -11.14 13.19
N VAL A 16 6.62 -11.98 13.41
CA VAL A 16 5.68 -12.44 12.38
C VAL A 16 4.90 -11.25 11.80
N THR A 17 4.41 -10.34 12.64
CA THR A 17 3.66 -9.15 12.16
C THR A 17 4.51 -8.23 11.29
N HIS A 18 5.84 -8.24 11.44
CA HIS A 18 6.75 -7.41 10.65
C HIS A 18 7.32 -8.09 9.40
N THR A 19 7.39 -9.42 9.35
CA THR A 19 8.02 -10.15 8.23
C THR A 19 7.00 -10.81 7.30
N LEU A 20 5.90 -11.32 7.83
CA LEU A 20 4.90 -12.06 7.06
C LEU A 20 4.19 -11.21 5.99
N PRO A 21 3.88 -9.91 6.21
CA PRO A 21 3.30 -9.07 5.16
C PRO A 21 4.16 -9.00 3.89
N VAL A 22 5.49 -8.96 4.03
CA VAL A 22 6.41 -8.93 2.88
C VAL A 22 6.35 -10.23 2.09
N LEU A 23 6.31 -11.37 2.78
CA LEU A 23 6.17 -12.68 2.14
C LEU A 23 4.83 -12.81 1.42
N TYR A 24 3.74 -12.37 2.06
CA TYR A 24 2.40 -12.45 1.48
C TYR A 24 2.27 -11.57 0.23
N VAL A 25 2.73 -10.31 0.31
CA VAL A 25 2.73 -9.39 -0.83
C VAL A 25 3.63 -9.91 -1.94
N GLY A 26 4.81 -10.45 -1.61
CA GLY A 26 5.71 -11.05 -2.59
C GLY A 26 5.07 -12.24 -3.31
N PHE A 27 4.40 -13.13 -2.57
CA PHE A 27 3.68 -14.26 -3.15
C PHE A 27 2.51 -13.81 -4.04
N ASP A 28 1.72 -12.84 -3.60
CA ASP A 28 0.62 -12.26 -4.40
C ASP A 28 1.14 -11.66 -5.71
N LEU A 29 2.24 -10.90 -5.66
CA LEU A 29 2.87 -10.29 -6.84
C LEU A 29 3.40 -11.33 -7.84
N LEU A 30 3.84 -12.50 -7.37
CA LEU A 30 4.37 -13.57 -8.22
C LEU A 30 3.26 -14.45 -8.83
N THR A 31 2.11 -14.55 -8.18
CA THR A 31 1.08 -15.54 -8.52
C THR A 31 -0.20 -14.95 -9.09
N VAL A 32 -0.53 -13.71 -8.74
CA VAL A 32 -1.81 -13.08 -9.09
C VAL A 32 -1.58 -11.89 -10.01
N ARG A 33 -2.19 -11.93 -11.19
CA ARG A 33 -2.28 -10.77 -12.09
C ARG A 33 -3.41 -9.86 -11.66
N ARG A 34 -3.07 -8.75 -11.01
CA ARG A 34 -4.04 -7.72 -10.60
C ARG A 34 -3.96 -6.51 -11.52
N SER A 35 -5.11 -5.92 -11.82
CA SER A 35 -5.19 -4.57 -12.39
C SER A 35 -4.66 -3.56 -11.35
N PRO A 36 -3.63 -2.77 -11.66
CA PRO A 36 -3.03 -1.86 -10.72
C PRO A 36 -3.99 -0.70 -10.41
N PRO A 37 -4.04 -0.24 -9.14
CA PRO A 37 -4.88 0.88 -8.77
C PRO A 37 -4.43 2.18 -9.47
N PRO A 38 -5.38 3.06 -9.82
CA PRO A 38 -5.06 4.37 -10.38
C PRO A 38 -4.40 5.24 -9.31
N HIS A 39 -3.63 6.24 -9.74
CA HIS A 39 -2.83 7.10 -8.85
C HIS A 39 -3.63 7.69 -7.68
N GLY A 40 -4.84 8.18 -7.95
CA GLY A 40 -5.72 8.75 -6.92
C GLY A 40 -6.11 7.74 -5.85
N LYS A 41 -6.51 6.52 -6.24
CA LYS A 41 -6.85 5.45 -5.29
C LYS A 41 -5.63 4.99 -4.50
N SER A 42 -4.46 4.87 -5.14
CA SER A 42 -3.21 4.52 -4.45
C SER A 42 -2.85 5.54 -3.38
N LEU A 43 -2.98 6.84 -3.69
CA LEU A 43 -2.72 7.92 -2.73
C LEU A 43 -3.76 7.93 -1.60
N GLN A 44 -5.04 7.70 -1.90
CA GLN A 44 -6.09 7.59 -0.89
C GLN A 44 -5.85 6.41 0.06
N MET A 45 -5.48 5.24 -0.47
CA MET A 45 -5.16 4.07 0.36
C MET A 45 -3.93 4.31 1.24
N ALA A 46 -2.87 4.93 0.68
CA ALA A 46 -1.69 5.31 1.44
C ALA A 46 -2.04 6.31 2.56
N GLY A 47 -2.81 7.35 2.23
CA GLY A 47 -3.27 8.36 3.19
C GLY A 47 -4.12 7.77 4.31
N LEU A 48 -5.09 6.92 3.98
CA LEU A 48 -5.95 6.24 4.96
C LEU A 48 -5.13 5.34 5.88
N HIS A 49 -4.21 4.54 5.32
CA HIS A 49 -3.37 3.65 6.11
C HIS A 49 -2.50 4.42 7.11
N VAL A 50 -1.80 5.46 6.64
CA VAL A 50 -0.95 6.30 7.50
C VAL A 50 -1.79 7.04 8.54
N LEU A 51 -2.97 7.55 8.18
CA LEU A 51 -3.88 8.21 9.10
C LEU A 51 -4.29 7.29 10.25
N VAL A 52 -4.77 6.08 9.96
CA VAL A 52 -5.16 5.11 10.99
C VAL A 52 -3.98 4.80 11.92
N TYR A 53 -2.79 4.62 11.36
CA TYR A 53 -1.59 4.34 12.14
C TYR A 53 -1.20 5.50 13.06
N PHE A 54 -1.24 6.74 12.56
CA PHE A 54 -0.97 7.93 13.37
C PHE A 54 -2.03 8.15 14.44
N LEU A 55 -3.30 7.86 14.17
CA LEU A 55 -4.36 7.92 15.17
C LEU A 55 -4.07 6.95 16.33
N ILE A 56 -3.56 5.75 16.05
CA ILE A 56 -3.16 4.80 17.10
C ILE A 56 -2.00 5.36 17.92
N ILE A 57 -0.96 5.90 17.28
CA ILE A 57 0.19 6.52 17.98
C ILE A 57 -0.29 7.66 18.90
N MET A 58 -1.15 8.55 18.38
CA MET A 58 -1.69 9.67 19.14
C MET A 58 -2.62 9.22 20.27
N ALA A 59 -3.42 8.18 20.05
CA ALA A 59 -4.27 7.61 21.09
C ALA A 59 -3.42 7.08 22.26
N VAL A 60 -2.38 6.29 22.00
CA VAL A 60 -1.45 5.81 23.04
C VAL A 60 -0.81 6.99 23.76
N ARG A 61 -0.37 8.02 23.04
CA ARG A 61 0.24 9.21 23.65
C ARG A 61 -0.74 9.96 24.57
N PHE A 62 -2.01 10.00 24.20
CA PHE A 62 -3.06 10.70 24.95
C PHE A 62 -3.54 9.92 26.17
N PHE A 63 -3.78 8.60 26.03
CA PHE A 63 -4.31 7.76 27.11
C PHE A 63 -3.24 7.28 28.07
N ASP A 64 -2.08 6.83 27.56
CA ASP A 64 -1.04 6.19 28.38
C ASP A 64 0.12 7.16 28.72
N GLY A 65 0.18 8.32 28.08
CA GLY A 65 1.14 9.38 28.40
C GLY A 65 2.56 9.15 27.89
N TYR A 66 2.84 8.03 27.22
CA TYR A 66 4.15 7.72 26.63
C TYR A 66 4.09 7.65 25.10
N TRP A 67 5.24 7.75 24.42
CA TRP A 67 5.30 7.56 22.97
C TRP A 67 5.54 6.09 22.61
N LEU A 68 4.76 5.59 21.64
CA LEU A 68 4.90 4.23 21.15
C LEU A 68 6.34 3.93 20.70
N TYR A 69 6.96 4.92 20.05
CA TYR A 69 8.35 4.91 19.61
C TYR A 69 9.15 5.99 20.35
N PRO A 70 10.27 5.65 21.03
CA PRO A 70 11.12 6.62 21.71
C PRO A 70 11.64 7.74 20.80
N LEU A 71 11.81 7.46 19.50
CA LEU A 71 12.22 8.47 18.51
C LEU A 71 11.24 9.66 18.42
N LEU A 72 9.96 9.45 18.75
CA LEU A 72 8.94 10.51 18.72
C LEU A 72 9.05 11.46 19.93
N GLU A 73 9.76 11.08 20.99
CA GLU A 73 10.00 11.96 22.15
C GLU A 73 10.97 13.08 21.83
N ILE A 74 11.96 12.81 20.98
CA ILE A 74 13.01 13.75 20.60
C ILE A 74 12.65 14.57 19.35
N LEU A 75 11.54 14.23 18.70
CA LEU A 75 11.15 14.83 17.43
C LEU A 75 10.35 16.12 17.69
N PRO A 76 10.77 17.28 17.15
CA PRO A 76 9.99 18.51 17.28
C PRO A 76 8.67 18.39 16.48
N TRP A 77 7.69 19.21 16.84
CA TRP A 77 6.32 19.09 16.31
C TRP A 77 6.24 19.28 14.80
N GLU A 78 7.08 20.17 14.24
CA GLU A 78 7.21 20.41 12.81
C GLU A 78 7.71 19.16 12.09
N ALA A 79 8.71 18.49 12.66
CA ALA A 79 9.23 17.24 12.11
C ALA A 79 8.24 16.09 12.28
N PHE A 80 7.41 16.10 13.33
CA PHE A 80 6.31 15.14 13.49
C PHE A 80 5.27 15.26 12.38
N ILE A 81 4.88 16.46 12.00
CA ILE A 81 4.00 16.67 10.82
C ILE A 81 4.73 16.25 9.54
N GLY A 82 6.03 16.54 9.44
CA GLY A 82 6.87 16.08 8.33
C GLY A 82 6.87 14.56 8.16
N THR A 83 6.98 13.79 9.25
CA THR A 83 6.96 12.32 9.17
C THR A 83 5.63 11.78 8.67
N PHE A 84 4.50 12.44 8.96
CA PHE A 84 3.20 12.08 8.40
C PHE A 84 3.19 12.19 6.86
N VAL A 85 3.61 13.34 6.33
CA VAL A 85 3.66 13.58 4.88
C VAL A 85 4.63 12.61 4.20
N VAL A 86 5.83 12.45 4.76
CA VAL A 86 6.83 11.51 4.24
C VAL A 86 6.31 10.07 4.24
N SER A 87 5.56 9.67 5.27
CA SER A 87 4.98 8.33 5.36
C SER A 87 3.93 8.08 4.28
N ILE A 88 3.08 9.05 3.96
CA ILE A 88 2.11 8.93 2.85
C ILE A 88 2.83 8.75 1.52
N LEU A 89 3.84 9.58 1.26
CA LEU A 89 4.64 9.48 0.04
C LEU A 89 5.41 8.17 -0.04
N GLY A 90 5.95 7.69 1.08
CA GLY A 90 6.63 6.41 1.19
C GLY A 90 5.71 5.23 0.88
N TYR A 91 4.52 5.18 1.49
CA TYR A 91 3.53 4.14 1.20
C TYR A 91 3.03 4.19 -0.24
N TYR A 92 2.79 5.39 -0.77
CA TYR A 92 2.45 5.56 -2.17
C TYR A 92 3.56 5.03 -3.08
N ALA A 93 4.83 5.34 -2.79
CA ALA A 93 5.98 4.83 -3.54
C ALA A 93 6.04 3.29 -3.48
N LEU A 94 5.80 2.66 -2.31
CA LEU A 94 5.75 1.21 -2.18
C LEU A 94 4.67 0.58 -3.07
N ILE A 95 3.48 1.18 -3.15
CA ILE A 95 2.42 0.71 -4.06
C ILE A 95 2.90 0.80 -5.52
N ARG A 96 3.56 1.89 -5.90
CA ARG A 96 4.08 2.06 -7.27
C ARG A 96 5.21 1.08 -7.60
N ILE A 97 6.09 0.82 -6.64
CA ILE A 97 7.17 -0.17 -6.76
C ILE A 97 6.55 -1.57 -6.93
N ALA A 98 5.53 -1.92 -6.15
CA ALA A 98 4.82 -3.20 -6.27
C ALA A 98 4.17 -3.37 -7.67
N VAL A 99 3.51 -2.32 -8.18
CA VAL A 99 2.96 -2.32 -9.54
C VAL A 99 4.06 -2.50 -10.58
N PHE A 100 5.18 -1.78 -10.44
CA PHE A 100 6.32 -1.92 -11.35
C PHE A 100 6.86 -3.35 -11.37
N PHE A 101 7.08 -3.97 -10.20
CA PHE A 101 7.52 -5.36 -10.12
C PHE A 101 6.52 -6.32 -10.75
N SER A 102 5.21 -6.13 -10.51
CA SER A 102 4.16 -6.93 -11.15
C SER A 102 4.23 -6.84 -12.67
N SER A 103 4.40 -5.63 -13.23
CA SER A 103 4.56 -5.41 -14.66
C SER A 103 5.81 -6.09 -15.22
N CYS A 104 6.94 -6.02 -14.51
CA CYS A 104 8.18 -6.69 -14.91
C CYS A 104 8.05 -8.22 -14.92
N ILE A 105 7.36 -8.80 -13.93
CA ILE A 105 7.16 -10.25 -13.81
C ILE A 105 6.23 -10.76 -14.92
N HIS A 106 5.16 -10.03 -15.22
CA HIS A 106 4.12 -10.47 -16.15
C HIS A 106 4.33 -9.98 -17.59
N GLY A 107 5.30 -9.10 -17.83
CA GLY A 107 5.64 -8.57 -19.17
C GLY A 107 4.64 -7.56 -19.70
N GLU A 108 3.82 -6.95 -18.85
CA GLU A 108 2.78 -5.99 -19.22
C GLU A 108 3.28 -4.55 -19.12
N SER A 109 2.83 -3.68 -20.02
CA SER A 109 3.16 -2.26 -19.95
C SER A 109 2.40 -1.59 -18.80
N THR A 110 3.11 -0.89 -17.93
CA THR A 110 2.51 -0.25 -16.74
C THR A 110 1.47 0.81 -17.12
N GLN A 111 1.65 1.47 -18.27
CA GLN A 111 0.76 2.53 -18.73
C GLN A 111 -0.60 1.96 -19.18
N ASP A 112 -0.60 0.86 -19.93
CA ASP A 112 -1.83 0.22 -20.41
C ASP A 112 -2.70 -0.29 -19.25
N LEU A 113 -2.04 -0.78 -18.20
CA LEU A 113 -2.71 -1.26 -17.01
C LEU A 113 -3.37 -0.12 -16.20
N ILE A 114 -2.73 1.04 -16.12
CA ILE A 114 -3.29 2.22 -15.45
C ILE A 114 -4.49 2.77 -16.24
N ASP A 115 -4.39 2.81 -17.56
CA ASP A 115 -5.46 3.27 -18.43
C ASP A 115 -6.68 2.32 -18.37
N CYS A 116 -6.45 1.00 -18.34
CA CYS A 116 -7.51 0.03 -18.06
C CYS A 116 -8.15 0.26 -16.68
N SER A 117 -7.35 0.49 -15.63
CA SER A 117 -7.91 0.73 -14.30
C SER A 117 -8.70 2.04 -14.20
N ASN A 118 -8.29 3.10 -14.91
CA ASN A 118 -9.02 4.36 -14.98
C ASN A 118 -10.35 4.19 -15.71
N SER A 119 -10.38 3.42 -16.81
CA SER A 119 -11.61 3.09 -17.55
C SER A 119 -12.61 2.31 -16.70
N LEU A 120 -12.13 1.34 -15.90
CA LEU A 120 -12.95 0.60 -14.95
C LEU A 120 -13.49 1.47 -13.81
N ALA A 121 -12.67 2.40 -13.28
CA ALA A 121 -13.07 3.30 -12.21
C ALA A 121 -14.15 4.31 -12.64
N MET A 122 -14.24 4.63 -13.93
CA MET A 122 -15.18 5.59 -14.51
C MET A 122 -16.51 4.94 -14.96
N GLY A 123 -16.75 3.66 -14.64
CA GLY A 123 -18.03 3.01 -14.93
C GLY A 123 -18.23 2.61 -16.40
N GLY A 124 -17.21 2.01 -17.02
CA GLY A 124 -17.39 1.21 -18.24
C GLY A 124 -17.79 2.01 -19.48
N ALA A 125 -17.12 3.12 -19.77
CA ALA A 125 -17.11 3.66 -21.13
C ALA A 125 -16.00 2.95 -21.92
N ALA A 126 -16.40 2.09 -22.86
CA ALA A 126 -15.50 1.44 -23.80
C ALA A 126 -14.63 2.49 -24.52
N SER A 127 -13.31 2.42 -24.32
CA SER A 127 -12.34 3.27 -25.04
C SER A 127 -12.24 2.78 -26.49
N PRO A 128 -12.17 3.68 -27.50
CA PRO A 128 -12.22 3.30 -28.89
C PRO A 128 -10.94 2.59 -29.32
N ARG A 129 -11.13 1.43 -29.98
CA ARG A 129 -10.16 0.63 -30.72
C ARG A 129 -8.97 1.45 -31.25
N ARG A 130 -7.76 1.10 -30.81
CA ARG A 130 -6.54 1.31 -31.60
C ARG A 130 -5.96 -0.05 -31.97
N SER A 131 -6.36 -0.52 -33.14
CA SER A 131 -5.84 -1.71 -33.79
C SER A 131 -4.41 -1.47 -34.25
N HIS A 132 -3.46 -2.15 -33.63
CA HIS A 132 -2.26 -2.67 -34.29
C HIS A 132 -1.76 -3.89 -33.49
N ASP A 133 -1.63 -5.00 -34.21
CA ASP A 133 -1.32 -6.35 -33.70
C ASP A 133 -0.11 -6.43 -32.76
N ALA A 134 -0.30 -7.03 -31.59
CA ALA A 134 0.54 -8.08 -31.00
C ALA A 134 0.00 -8.50 -29.62
N GLY A 135 -0.59 -9.70 -29.54
CA GLY A 135 -0.94 -10.36 -28.27
C GLY A 135 -2.25 -9.91 -27.64
N ASP A 136 -3.10 -10.89 -27.32
CA ASP A 136 -4.41 -10.77 -26.68
C ASP A 136 -4.30 -10.06 -25.30
N SER A 137 -4.28 -8.73 -25.28
CA SER A 137 -4.32 -7.89 -24.07
C SER A 137 -5.77 -7.59 -23.68
N ARG A 138 -6.57 -8.65 -23.49
CA ARG A 138 -7.78 -8.54 -22.67
C ARG A 138 -7.34 -8.17 -21.26
N CYS A 139 -7.89 -7.09 -20.67
CA CYS A 139 -7.70 -6.81 -19.25
C CYS A 139 -8.01 -8.12 -18.48
N PRO A 140 -7.14 -8.56 -17.56
CA PRO A 140 -7.27 -9.85 -16.92
C PRO A 140 -8.68 -10.02 -16.37
N ASN A 141 -9.33 -11.12 -16.78
CA ASN A 141 -10.72 -11.42 -16.49
C ASN A 141 -11.02 -11.14 -15.01
N HIS A 142 -11.83 -10.12 -14.73
CA HIS A 142 -12.46 -9.96 -13.43
C HIS A 142 -13.40 -11.16 -13.25
N SER A 143 -12.92 -12.22 -12.60
CA SER A 143 -13.82 -13.14 -11.92
C SER A 143 -14.33 -12.39 -10.70
N PRO A 144 -15.64 -12.08 -10.59
CA PRO A 144 -16.18 -11.53 -9.36
C PRO A 144 -16.00 -12.61 -8.28
N LEU A 145 -15.08 -12.36 -7.34
CA LEU A 145 -15.05 -13.15 -6.12
C LEU A 145 -16.28 -12.75 -5.29
N LEU A 146 -17.18 -13.74 -5.15
CA LEU A 146 -18.26 -13.78 -4.17
C LEU A 146 -17.73 -13.54 -2.74
#